data_AF-A0A7Y4VHY2-F1
#
_entry.id   AF-A0A7Y4VHY2-F1
#
_cell.length_a   1.000
_cell.length_b   1.000
_cell.length_c   1.000
_cell.angle_alpha   90.00
_cell.angle_beta   90.00
_cell.angle_gamma   90.00
#
_symmetry.space_group_name_H-M   'P 1'
#
loop_
_entity.id
_entity.type
_entity.pdbx_description
1 polymer ?
#
loop_
_entity_poly.entity_id
_entity_poly.type
_entity_poly.pdbx_seq_one_letter_code
_entity_poly.pdbx_strand_id
1 'polypeptide(L)' 'MTTTSLKSSISKRIRNFPKEKLLVVDDFISYLADRNDNAATKELLNIPGLLSEVKAGKREFASGKGTNWRKVRKDV' A
#
# COMPACT_ATOMS: atom_id res chain seq x y z
N MET A 1 -14.66 -19.29 -7.18
CA MET A 1 -15.10 -19.07 -5.79
C MET A 1 -15.27 -17.57 -5.59
N THR A 2 -16.37 -17.08 -5.00
CA THR A 2 -16.60 -15.63 -4.83
C THR A 2 -15.85 -15.12 -3.60
N THR A 3 -15.58 -13.81 -3.54
CA THR A 3 -14.91 -13.18 -2.38
C THR A 3 -15.65 -13.46 -1.07
N THR A 4 -16.98 -13.42 -1.11
CA THR A 4 -17.84 -13.71 0.03
C THR A 4 -17.73 -15.17 0.47
N SER A 5 -17.71 -16.13 -0.48
CA SER A 5 -17.58 -17.54 -0.13
C SER A 5 -16.17 -17.90 0.36
N LEU A 6 -15.13 -17.21 -0.13
CA LEU A 6 -13.76 -17.33 0.38
C LEU A 6 -13.63 -16.85 1.84
N LYS A 7 -14.14 -15.64 2.15
CA LYS A 7 -14.13 -15.10 3.51
C LYS A 7 -14.84 -16.03 4.50
N SER A 8 -16.02 -16.50 4.14
CA SER A 8 -16.77 -17.47 4.95
C SER A 8 -15.98 -18.78 5.18
N SER A 9 -15.32 -19.29 4.15
CA SER A 9 -14.51 -20.51 4.22
C SER A 9 -13.30 -20.34 5.15
N ILE A 10 -12.61 -19.20 5.11
CA ILE A 10 -11.49 -18.87 6.00
C ILE A 10 -11.98 -18.76 7.46
N SER A 11 -13.04 -18.00 7.72
CA SER A 11 -13.60 -17.85 9.08
C SER A 11 -14.04 -19.18 9.68
N LYS A 12 -14.55 -20.12 8.86
CA LYS A 12 -14.89 -21.48 9.33
C LYS A 12 -13.65 -22.28 9.71
N ARG A 13 -12.56 -22.19 8.94
CA ARG A 13 -11.32 -22.95 9.20
C ARG A 13 -10.62 -22.52 10.48
N ILE A 14 -10.56 -21.20 10.75
CA ILE A 14 -9.83 -20.68 11.91
C ILE A 14 -10.62 -20.74 13.22
N ARG A 15 -11.94 -21.01 13.16
CA ARG A 15 -12.85 -20.94 14.31
C ARG A 15 -12.40 -21.79 15.51
N ASN A 16 -11.82 -22.95 15.24
CA ASN A 16 -11.43 -23.93 16.26
C ASN A 16 -9.91 -24.01 16.44
N PHE A 17 -9.17 -23.02 15.96
CA PHE A 17 -7.72 -23.01 16.14
C PHE A 17 -7.39 -22.69 17.60
N PRO A 18 -6.39 -23.38 18.18
CA PRO A 18 -5.86 -22.97 19.47
C PRO A 18 -5.14 -21.62 19.34
N LYS A 19 -4.98 -20.91 20.46
CA LYS A 19 -4.45 -19.53 20.50
C LYS A 19 -3.12 -19.40 19.77
N GLU A 20 -2.22 -20.36 19.93
CA GLU A 20 -0.89 -20.37 19.33
C GLU A 20 -0.96 -20.35 17.80
N LYS A 21 -1.93 -21.07 17.23
CA LYS A 21 -2.16 -21.05 15.78
C LYS A 21 -2.85 -19.78 15.31
N LEU A 22 -3.73 -19.20 16.13
CA LEU A 22 -4.35 -17.91 15.81
C LEU A 22 -3.33 -16.78 15.77
N LEU A 23 -2.32 -16.80 16.65
CA LEU A 23 -1.22 -15.81 16.62
C LEU A 23 -0.44 -15.86 15.30
N VAL A 24 -0.16 -17.07 14.78
CA VAL A 24 0.50 -17.22 13.48
C VAL A 24 -0.39 -16.72 12.32
N VAL A 25 -1.69 -16.98 12.39
CA VAL A 25 -2.65 -16.49 11.39
C VAL A 25 -2.73 -14.96 11.41
N ASP A 26 -2.76 -14.35 12.60
CA ASP A 26 -2.83 -12.90 12.79
C ASP A 26 -1.55 -12.20 12.28
N ASP A 27 -0.38 -12.74 12.62
CA ASP A 27 0.91 -12.25 12.11
C ASP A 27 0.98 -12.33 10.58
N PHE A 28 0.53 -13.44 10.00
CA PHE A 28 0.52 -13.60 8.54
C PHE A 28 -0.46 -12.67 7.84
N ILE A 29 -1.65 -12.46 8.40
CA ILE A 29 -2.63 -11.50 7.84
C ILE A 29 -2.08 -10.06 7.94
N SER A 30 -1.46 -9.70 9.05
CA SER A 30 -0.82 -8.39 9.25
C SER A 30 0.31 -8.18 8.25
N TYR A 31 1.18 -9.18 8.09
CA TYR A 31 2.21 -9.20 7.06
C TYR A 31 1.64 -9.03 5.64
N LEU A 32 0.53 -9.69 5.30
CA LEU A 32 -0.09 -9.56 3.98
C LEU A 32 -0.71 -8.17 3.77
N ALA A 33 -1.32 -7.59 4.80
CA ALA A 33 -1.84 -6.22 4.77
C ALA A 33 -0.70 -5.22 4.54
N ASP A 34 0.41 -5.37 5.28
CA ASP A 34 1.59 -4.52 5.16
C ASP A 34 2.32 -4.71 3.83
N ARG A 35 2.30 -5.92 3.24
CA ARG A 35 2.96 -6.23 1.96
C ARG A 35 2.19 -5.82 0.73
N ASN A 36 0.87 -5.74 0.80
CA ASN A 36 0.06 -5.19 -0.29
C ASN A 36 0.43 -3.71 -0.56
N ASP A 37 0.97 -3.01 0.44
CA ASP A 37 1.49 -1.64 0.34
C ASP A 37 3.02 -1.53 0.12
N ASN A 38 3.82 -2.59 0.34
CA ASN A 38 5.26 -2.42 0.57
C ASN A 38 6.21 -2.64 -0.61
N ALA A 39 5.85 -3.36 -1.68
CA ALA A 39 6.83 -3.62 -2.74
C ALA A 39 7.23 -2.32 -3.47
N ALA A 40 6.23 -1.57 -3.94
CA ALA A 40 6.43 -0.26 -4.56
C ALA A 40 6.90 0.80 -3.53
N THR A 41 6.40 0.76 -2.29
CA THR A 41 6.80 1.74 -1.25
C THR A 41 8.26 1.55 -0.81
N LYS A 42 8.76 0.31 -0.71
CA LYS A 42 10.18 0.05 -0.43
C LYS A 42 11.08 0.49 -1.58
N GLU A 43 10.65 0.28 -2.82
CA GLU A 43 11.38 0.81 -3.98
C GLU A 43 11.47 2.34 -3.91
N LEU A 44 10.35 3.03 -3.67
CA LEU A 44 10.33 4.50 -3.53
C LEU A 44 11.24 5.00 -2.39
N LEU A 45 11.22 4.35 -1.22
CA LEU A 45 12.06 4.73 -0.07
C LEU A 45 13.56 4.53 -0.32
N ASN A 46 13.93 3.64 -1.24
CA ASN A 46 15.31 3.40 -1.62
C ASN A 46 15.82 4.33 -2.72
N ILE A 47 14.96 5.16 -3.34
CA ILE A 47 15.38 6.16 -4.34
C ILE A 47 16.10 7.31 -3.62
N PRO A 48 17.41 7.51 -3.84
CA PRO A 48 18.14 8.59 -3.19
C PRO A 48 17.54 9.94 -3.55
N GLY A 49 17.32 10.80 -2.55
CA GLY A 49 16.82 12.17 -2.76
C GLY A 49 15.30 12.29 -2.96
N LEU A 50 14.57 11.21 -3.25
CA LEU A 50 13.13 11.26 -3.55
C LEU A 50 12.32 11.97 -2.46
N LEU A 51 12.58 11.66 -1.18
CA LEU A 51 11.84 12.29 -0.08
C LEU A 51 12.08 13.80 0.00
N SER A 52 13.27 14.26 -0.36
CA SER A 52 13.62 15.69 -0.42
C SER A 52 12.88 16.36 -1.58
N GLU A 53 12.87 15.73 -2.75
CA GLU A 53 12.19 16.22 -3.95
C GLU A 53 10.67 16.30 -3.76
N VAL A 54 10.06 15.29 -3.15
CA VAL A 54 8.62 15.32 -2.81
C VAL A 54 8.31 16.48 -1.86
N LYS A 55 9.15 16.71 -0.85
CA LYS A 55 8.99 17.85 0.07
C LYS A 55 9.18 19.19 -0.67
N ALA A 56 10.11 19.28 -1.62
CA ALA A 56 10.32 20.46 -2.44
C ALA A 56 9.10 20.72 -3.34
N GLY A 57 8.60 19.72 -4.05
CA GLY A 57 7.41 19.83 -4.90
C GLY A 57 6.16 20.27 -4.13
N LYS A 58 5.98 19.80 -2.88
CA LYS A 58 4.89 20.29 -2.00
C LYS A 58 5.02 21.78 -1.67
N ARG A 59 6.24 22.26 -1.39
CA ARG A 59 6.49 23.69 -1.15
C ARG A 59 6.27 24.52 -2.41
N GLU A 60 6.73 24.02 -3.56
CA GLU A 60 6.52 24.66 -4.86
C GLU A 60 5.05 24.78 -5.21
N PHE A 61 4.28 23.71 -5.04
CA PHE A 61 2.84 23.73 -5.22
C PHE A 61 2.14 24.73 -4.30
N ALA A 62 2.51 24.75 -3.01
CA ALA A 62 1.99 25.73 -2.07
C ALA A 62 2.34 27.18 -2.46
N SER A 63 3.46 27.40 -3.14
CA SER A 63 3.84 28.70 -3.70
C SER A 63 3.17 29.04 -5.04
N GLY A 64 2.23 28.21 -5.51
CA GLY A 64 1.50 28.40 -6.76
C GLY A 64 2.25 27.92 -8.00
N LYS A 65 3.41 27.26 -7.84
CA LYS A 65 4.13 26.64 -8.97
C LYS A 65 3.48 25.32 -9.35
N GLY A 66 3.36 25.09 -10.65
CA GLY A 66 2.80 23.85 -11.21
C GLY A 66 2.01 24.15 -12.48
N THR A 67 1.57 23.10 -13.17
CA THR A 67 0.72 23.21 -14.35
C THR A 67 -0.45 22.26 -14.21
N ASN A 68 -1.65 22.72 -14.58
CA ASN A 68 -2.82 21.85 -14.62
C ASN A 68 -2.52 20.70 -15.60
N TRP A 69 -2.66 19.46 -15.14
CA TRP A 69 -2.33 18.28 -15.93
C TRP A 69 -3.04 18.23 -17.30
N ARG A 70 -4.21 18.87 -17.44
CA ARG A 70 -4.93 19.00 -18.72
C ARG A 70 -4.20 19.86 -19.76
N LYS A 71 -3.28 20.71 -19.32
CA LYS A 71 -2.43 21.58 -20.15
C LYS A 71 -1.06 20.95 -20.44
N VAL A 72 -0.76 19.79 -19.86
CA VAL A 72 0.48 19.05 -20.16
C VAL A 72 0.33 18.36 -21.51
N ARG A 73 1.36 18.50 -22.37
CA ARG A 73 1.40 17.88 -23.70
C ARG A 73 1.24 16.37 -23.62
N LYS A 74 0.54 15.79 -24.60
CA LYS A 74 0.17 14.35 -24.62
C LYS A 74 0.81 13.57 -25.77
N ASP A 75 1.57 14.26 -26.61
CA ASP A 75 2.20 13.78 -27.84
C ASP A 75 3.68 13.38 -27.64
N VAL A 76 4.01 12.89 -26.44
CA VAL A 76 5.35 12.37 -26.09
C VAL A 76 5.37 10.85 -26.04
#